data_AF-A0A2E5G255-F1
#
_entry.id   AF-A0A2E5G255-F1
#
_cell.length_a   1.000
_cell.length_b   1.000
_cell.length_c   1.000
_cell.angle_alpha   90.00
_cell.angle_beta   90.00
_cell.angle_gamma   90.00
#
_symmetry.space_group_name_H-M   'P 1'
#
loop_
_entity.id
_entity.type
_entity.pdbx_description
1 polymer ?
#
loop_
_entity_poly.entity_id
_entity_poly.type
_entity_poly.pdbx_seq_one_letter_code
_entity_poly.pdbx_strand_id
1 'polypeptide(L)' 'GVLGANFNQSNMTFADGDFNDDGLVDVADLGILGANWTASQTTGNASALVPEPTTLSLLAMSMLMVGRRRR' A
#
# COMPACT_ATOMS: atom_id res chain seq x y z
N GLY A 1 16.80 2.11 -5.56
CA GLY A 1 15.74 1.08 -5.50
C GLY A 1 16.40 -0.25 -5.21
N VAL A 2 15.70 -1.16 -4.54
CA VAL A 2 16.28 -2.43 -4.07
C VAL A 2 16.94 -3.24 -5.20
N LEU A 3 16.29 -3.39 -6.36
CA LEU A 3 16.87 -4.04 -7.54
C LEU A 3 18.15 -3.36 -8.04
N GLY A 4 18.22 -2.03 -8.00
CA GLY A 4 19.40 -1.28 -8.43
C GLY A 4 20.57 -1.35 -7.44
N ALA A 5 20.28 -1.52 -6.15
CA ALA A 5 21.30 -1.67 -5.11
C ALA A 5 21.94 -3.07 -5.14
N ASN A 6 21.16 -4.08 -5.55
CA ASN A 6 21.56 -5.49 -5.48
C ASN A 6 21.76 -6.14 -6.86
N PHE A 7 21.73 -5.37 -7.95
CA PHE A 7 21.87 -5.90 -9.31
C PHE A 7 23.16 -6.72 -9.49
N ASN A 8 23.04 -7.90 -10.11
CA ASN A 8 24.13 -8.87 -10.32
C ASN A 8 24.75 -9.40 -9.01
N GLN A 9 24.03 -9.33 -7.89
CA GLN A 9 24.42 -10.02 -6.65
C GLN A 9 23.80 -11.41 -6.58
N SER A 10 24.38 -12.27 -5.73
CA SER A 10 23.98 -13.67 -5.54
C SER A 10 23.73 -14.00 -4.07
N ASN A 11 22.99 -15.08 -3.81
CA ASN A 11 22.45 -15.39 -2.49
C ASN A 11 21.47 -14.31 -2.00
N MET A 12 20.72 -13.76 -2.94
CA MET A 12 19.68 -12.77 -2.67
C MET A 12 18.40 -13.48 -2.26
N THR A 13 17.54 -12.75 -1.55
CA THR A 13 16.20 -13.20 -1.21
C THR A 13 15.16 -12.28 -1.84
N PHE A 14 13.89 -12.66 -1.78
CA PHE A 14 12.79 -11.79 -2.19
C PHE A 14 12.85 -10.36 -1.63
N ALA A 15 13.28 -10.22 -0.36
CA ALA A 15 13.42 -8.90 0.27
C ALA A 15 14.55 -8.06 -0.35
N ASP A 16 15.53 -8.70 -0.96
CA ASP A 16 16.67 -8.09 -1.63
C ASP A 16 16.42 -7.81 -3.12
N GLY A 17 15.23 -8.15 -3.64
CA GLY A 17 14.82 -7.87 -5.01
C GLY A 17 14.84 -9.06 -5.96
N ASP A 18 15.06 -10.28 -5.46
CA ASP A 18 14.96 -11.54 -6.19
C ASP A 18 13.49 -12.00 -6.19
N PHE A 19 12.74 -11.62 -7.21
CA PHE A 19 11.29 -11.85 -7.25
C PHE A 19 10.91 -13.19 -7.88
N ASN A 20 11.87 -13.92 -8.45
CA ASN A 20 11.67 -15.26 -8.99
C ASN A 20 12.27 -16.38 -8.11
N ASP A 21 12.89 -16.02 -6.97
CA ASP A 21 13.56 -16.89 -6.00
C ASP A 21 14.67 -17.76 -6.63
N ASP A 22 15.41 -17.22 -7.62
CA ASP A 22 16.52 -17.93 -8.26
C ASP A 22 17.90 -17.66 -7.60
N GLY A 23 17.92 -16.81 -6.57
CA GLY A 23 19.09 -16.44 -5.79
C GLY A 23 19.92 -15.31 -6.42
N LEU A 24 19.47 -14.71 -7.52
CA LEU A 24 20.12 -13.61 -8.22
C LEU A 24 19.16 -12.41 -8.33
N VAL A 25 19.73 -11.22 -8.52
CA VAL A 25 18.94 -10.03 -8.88
C VAL A 25 19.40 -9.55 -10.26
N ASP A 26 18.55 -9.70 -11.28
CA ASP A 26 18.90 -9.40 -12.66
C ASP A 26 17.75 -8.81 -13.50
N VAL A 27 17.83 -8.97 -14.82
CA VAL A 27 16.83 -8.46 -15.78
C VAL A 27 15.49 -9.18 -15.65
N ALA A 28 15.47 -10.44 -15.20
CA ALA A 28 14.24 -11.18 -14.95
C ALA A 28 13.40 -10.52 -13.86
N ASP A 29 14.02 -10.09 -12.76
CA ASP A 29 13.33 -9.40 -11.65
C ASP A 29 12.78 -8.05 -12.07
N LEU A 30 13.53 -7.31 -12.90
CA LEU A 30 13.05 -6.07 -13.51
C LEU A 30 11.83 -6.31 -14.40
N GLY A 31 11.80 -7.43 -15.13
CA GLY A 31 10.65 -7.85 -15.91
C GLY A 31 9.42 -8.15 -15.05
N ILE A 32 9.60 -8.84 -13.93
CA ILE A 32 8.54 -9.13 -12.96
C ILE A 32 7.99 -7.85 -12.34
N LEU A 33 8.87 -6.92 -11.94
CA LEU A 33 8.47 -5.63 -11.40
C LEU A 33 7.66 -4.83 -12.42
N GLY A 34 8.11 -4.80 -13.68
CA GLY A 34 7.42 -4.12 -14.77
C GLY A 34 6.03 -4.71 -15.04
N ALA A 35 5.90 -6.04 -15.06
CA ALA A 35 4.63 -6.73 -15.27
C ALA A 35 3.60 -6.45 -14.17
N ASN A 36 4.04 -6.16 -12.95
CA ASN A 36 3.19 -5.95 -11.77
C ASN A 36 3.02 -4.46 -11.39
N TRP A 37 3.58 -3.52 -12.15
CA TRP A 37 3.58 -2.09 -11.80
C TRP A 37 2.18 -1.50 -11.57
N THR A 38 1.19 -1.93 -12.36
CA THR A 38 -0.21 -1.47 -12.27
C THR A 38 -1.07 -2.25 -11.27
N ALA A 39 -0.72 -3.52 -10.97
CA ALA A 39 -1.44 -4.35 -10.00
C ALA A 39 -1.29 -3.83 -8.55
N SER A 40 -0.17 -3.16 -8.25
CA SER A 40 0.01 -2.49 -6.95
C SER A 40 -0.90 -1.27 -6.79
N GLN A 41 -1.19 -0.54 -7.89
CA GLN A 41 -2.10 0.60 -7.87
C GLN A 41 -3.55 0.21 -7.58
N THR A 42 -4.00 -0.96 -8.02
CA THR A 42 -5.38 -1.42 -7.74
C THR A 42 -5.58 -1.82 -6.27
N THR A 43 -4.50 -2.17 -5.57
CA THR A 43 -4.53 -2.59 -4.15
C THR A 43 -4.17 -1.43 -3.20
N GLY A 44 -3.35 -0.47 -3.64
CA GLY A 44 -2.94 0.72 -2.88
C GLY A 44 -4.05 1.76 -2.64
N ASN A 45 -5.18 1.63 -3.32
CA ASN A 45 -6.37 2.44 -3.08
C ASN A 45 -7.21 1.97 -1.87
N ALA A 46 -6.62 1.21 -0.94
CA ALA A 46 -7.25 0.87 0.34
C ALA A 46 -7.51 2.10 1.24
N SER A 47 -6.93 3.27 0.93
CA SER A 47 -7.34 4.56 1.51
C SER A 47 -8.80 4.94 1.18
N ALA A 48 -9.47 4.23 0.28
CA ALA A 48 -10.89 4.38 0.00
C ALA A 48 -11.81 3.57 0.94
N LEU A 49 -11.27 2.77 1.87
CA LEU A 49 -12.05 2.07 2.91
C LEU A 49 -12.13 2.85 4.23
N VAL A 50 -12.15 4.18 4.17
CA VAL A 50 -12.66 4.98 5.29
C VAL A 50 -14.13 5.26 4.99
N PRO A 51 -15.09 4.59 5.67
CA PRO A 51 -16.48 5.05 5.73
C PRO A 51 -16.58 6.49 6.25
N GLU A 52 -16.46 7.39 5.28
CA GLU A 52 -16.84 8.80 5.15
C GLU A 52 -16.74 9.71 6.40
N PRO A 53 -15.99 10.83 6.33
CA PRO A 53 -15.93 11.94 7.32
C PRO A 53 -17.29 12.48 7.82
N THR A 54 -18.40 12.12 7.16
CA THR A 54 -19.77 12.51 7.49
C THR A 54 -20.30 11.81 8.74
N THR A 55 -19.88 10.57 9.04
CA THR A 55 -20.32 9.87 10.27
C THR A 55 -19.85 10.58 11.53
N LEU A 56 -18.60 11.06 11.55
CA LEU A 56 -18.07 11.91 12.64
C LEU A 56 -18.84 13.24 12.75
N SER A 57 -19.14 13.86 11.62
CA SER A 57 -19.88 15.14 11.57
C SER A 57 -21.32 14.98 12.08
N LEU A 58 -22.01 13.91 11.68
CA LEU A 58 -23.37 13.57 12.12
C LEU A 58 -23.40 13.20 13.61
N LEU A 59 -22.40 12.45 14.09
CA LEU A 59 -22.27 12.10 15.50
C LEU A 59 -22.01 13.35 16.35
N ALA A 60 -21.12 14.24 15.91
CA ALA A 60 -20.85 15.51 16.59
C ALA A 60 -22.07 16.44 16.60
N MET A 61 -22.78 16.58 15.47
CA MET A 61 -24.03 17.34 15.41
C MET A 61 -25.12 16.74 16.33
N SER A 62 -25.26 15.42 16.36
CA SER A 62 -26.21 14.73 17.23
C SER A 62 -25.92 15.01 18.71
N MET A 63 -24.64 14.89 19.12
CA MET A 63 -24.22 15.20 20.48
C MET A 63 -24.47 16.68 20.85
N LEU A 64 -24.19 17.62 19.94
CA LEU A 64 -24.46 19.04 20.15
C LEU A 64 -25.96 19.33 20.29
N MET A 65 -26.81 18.74 19.45
CA MET A 65 -28.26 18.94 19.50
C MET A 65 -28.87 18.36 20.79
N VAL A 66 -28.44 17.18 21.22
CA VAL A 66 -28.88 16.59 22.50
C VAL A 66 -28.37 17.40 23.70
N GLY A 67 -27.12 17.87 23.65
CA GLY A 67 -26.53 18.70 24.71
C GLY A 67 -27.21 20.07 24.87
N ARG A 68 -27.67 20.67 23.76
CA ARG A 68 -28.43 21.94 23.78
C ARG A 68 -29.87 21.77 24.25
N ARG A 69 -30.46 20.58 24.11
CA ARG A 69 -31.83 20.28 24.54
C ARG A 69 -31.93 19.92 26.03
N ARG A 70 -30.80 19.66 26.68
CA ARG A 70 -30.69 19.35 28.12
C ARG A 70 -30.29 20.57 28.97
N ARG A 71 -30.13 21.75 28.36
CA ARG A 71 -30.09 23.05 29.03
C ARG A 71 -31.46 23.70 28.88
#